data_AF-A0A6S7AMA9-F1
#
_entry.id   AF-A0A6S7AMA9-F1
#
_cell.length_a   1.000
_cell.length_b   1.000
_cell.length_c   1.000
_cell.angle_alpha   90.00
_cell.angle_beta   90.00
_cell.angle_gamma   90.00
#
_symmetry.space_group_name_H-M   'P 1'
#
loop_
_entity.id
_entity.type
_entity.pdbx_description
1 polymer ?
#
loop_
_entity_poly.entity_id
_entity_poly.type
_entity_poly.pdbx_seq_one_letter_code
_entity_poly.pdbx_strand_id
1 'polypeptide(L)'
;MLTATLTPAIGPAASQPGAEPEIHIPLHTLRGERRIWADRLLSVFKGRQIDGVEWSMKFSAAGLVGNRFMLGIQREHWHQLDMATLSQALAIPQSLWMRVQQDMEHARAMFFAYEPDGAAGTYRIYLEFMPTPEALRQHGVLPLGCGYKWHPATQQEAAITAYRMRYLAERAAFDAHLAPRLAKLANPVLRQVAERIAQEACEQADPSGFMFLEVDEADTRRDSFTVTFRGADLPLRAFIPDLLRVAASLALAESEVLGFLLPDEPRSLYSLAAGAARDGHEFLTVYYD
;
A
#
# COMPACT_ATOMS: atom_id res chain seq x y z
N MET A 1 -1.61 -24.06 16.14
CA MET A 1 -0.93 -23.88 14.85
C MET A 1 -1.97 -23.37 13.86
N LEU A 2 -2.02 -22.05 13.67
CA LEU A 2 -2.84 -21.37 12.68
C LEU A 2 -1.95 -20.27 12.10
N THR A 3 -1.52 -20.46 10.86
CA THR A 3 -0.69 -19.55 10.10
C THR A 3 -1.53 -18.35 9.70
N ALA A 4 -1.22 -17.16 10.23
CA ALA A 4 -1.78 -15.91 9.76
C ALA A 4 -1.11 -15.51 8.45
N THR A 5 -1.62 -16.06 7.35
CA THR A 5 -1.41 -15.55 5.99
C THR A 5 -2.00 -14.15 5.88
N LEU A 6 -1.47 -13.34 4.96
CA LEU A 6 -2.26 -12.26 4.38
C LEU A 6 -3.55 -12.91 3.88
N THR A 7 -4.69 -12.38 4.33
CA THR A 7 -6.00 -12.87 3.92
C THR A 7 -6.01 -12.98 2.39
N PRO A 8 -6.31 -14.16 1.83
CA PRO A 8 -6.46 -14.28 0.40
C PRO A 8 -7.55 -13.32 -0.04
N ALA A 9 -7.36 -12.64 -1.17
CA ALA A 9 -8.47 -12.04 -1.88
C ALA A 9 -9.58 -13.09 -1.99
N ILE A 10 -10.82 -12.71 -1.67
CA ILE A 10 -11.98 -13.58 -1.85
C ILE A 10 -12.06 -13.84 -3.37
N GLY A 11 -11.50 -14.97 -3.80
CA GLY A 11 -11.52 -15.38 -5.20
C GLY A 11 -12.95 -15.71 -5.64
N PRO A 12 -13.31 -15.47 -6.92
CA PRO A 12 -14.58 -15.92 -7.46
C PRO A 12 -14.61 -17.46 -7.51
N ALA A 13 -15.82 -18.01 -7.47
CA ALA A 13 -16.08 -19.43 -7.53
C ALA A 13 -15.47 -20.11 -8.78
N ALA A 14 -14.98 -21.32 -8.55
CA ALA A 14 -14.48 -22.33 -9.50
C ALA A 14 -14.60 -22.00 -10.99
N SER A 15 -13.49 -21.57 -11.59
CA SER A 15 -13.24 -21.62 -13.03
C SER A 15 -12.23 -22.71 -13.38
N GLN A 16 -12.41 -23.28 -14.57
CA GLN A 16 -11.87 -24.54 -15.10
C GLN A 16 -10.37 -24.82 -14.84
N PRO A 17 -9.97 -26.11 -14.74
CA PRO A 17 -8.57 -26.47 -14.55
C PRO A 17 -7.77 -26.20 -15.84
N GLY A 18 -6.82 -25.26 -15.79
CA GLY A 18 -5.78 -25.14 -16.83
C GLY A 18 -5.35 -23.73 -17.24
N ALA A 19 -6.01 -22.67 -16.78
CA ALA A 19 -5.55 -21.30 -17.02
C ALA A 19 -5.64 -20.51 -15.71
N GLU A 20 -4.50 -20.12 -15.14
CA GLU A 20 -4.48 -19.10 -14.09
C GLU A 20 -5.11 -17.82 -14.65
N PRO A 21 -6.04 -17.18 -13.93
CA PRO A 21 -6.67 -15.96 -14.41
C PRO A 21 -5.61 -14.89 -14.67
N GLU A 22 -5.59 -14.34 -15.88
CA GLU A 22 -4.72 -13.21 -16.22
C GLU A 22 -5.10 -12.02 -15.32
N ILE A 23 -4.15 -11.57 -14.51
CA ILE A 23 -4.37 -10.47 -13.56
C ILE A 23 -4.57 -9.18 -14.35
N HIS A 24 -5.82 -8.75 -14.45
CA HIS A 24 -6.15 -7.48 -15.05
C HIS A 24 -5.88 -6.36 -14.06
N ILE A 25 -4.83 -5.57 -14.30
CA ILE A 25 -4.62 -4.32 -13.57
C ILE A 25 -5.27 -3.18 -14.36
N PRO A 26 -6.35 -2.58 -13.87
CA PRO A 26 -7.04 -1.48 -14.53
C PRO A 26 -6.19 -0.21 -14.49
N LEU A 27 -5.28 -0.07 -15.45
CA LEU A 27 -4.44 1.12 -15.66
C LEU A 27 -5.11 2.13 -16.59
N HIS A 28 -6.43 2.30 -16.43
CA HIS A 28 -7.33 2.88 -17.43
C HIS A 28 -7.06 4.35 -17.74
N THR A 29 -6.42 5.11 -16.83
CA THR A 29 -5.98 6.50 -17.10
C THR A 29 -4.48 6.65 -17.41
N LEU A 30 -3.64 5.62 -17.29
CA LEU A 30 -2.21 5.73 -17.63
C LEU A 30 -1.99 5.82 -19.14
N ARG A 31 -1.17 6.79 -19.57
CA ARG A 31 -0.77 7.01 -20.97
C ARG A 31 0.71 7.35 -21.06
N GLY A 32 1.27 7.28 -22.27
CA GLY A 32 2.65 7.67 -22.55
C GLY A 32 3.68 6.92 -21.73
N GLU A 33 4.74 7.61 -21.29
CA GLU A 33 5.84 6.99 -20.54
C GLU A 33 5.39 6.31 -19.25
N ARG A 34 4.44 6.89 -18.51
CA ARG A 34 3.91 6.29 -17.28
C ARG A 34 3.34 4.89 -17.54
N ARG A 35 2.65 4.71 -18.66
CA ARG A 35 2.11 3.41 -19.05
C ARG A 35 3.23 2.41 -19.37
N ILE A 36 4.27 2.84 -20.09
CA ILE A 36 5.43 2.00 -20.43
C ILE A 36 6.09 1.46 -19.16
N TRP A 37 6.28 2.31 -18.14
CA TRP A 37 6.88 1.86 -16.88
C TRP A 37 5.94 0.95 -16.11
N ALA A 38 4.65 1.26 -16.01
CA ALA A 38 3.70 0.32 -15.41
C ALA A 38 3.73 -1.07 -16.09
N ASP A 39 3.67 -1.12 -17.43
CA ASP A 39 3.72 -2.37 -18.20
C ASP A 39 5.06 -3.10 -18.03
N ARG A 40 6.17 -2.37 -17.85
CA ARG A 40 7.48 -2.97 -17.58
C ARG A 40 7.50 -3.71 -16.25
N LEU A 41 6.91 -3.15 -15.19
CA LEU A 41 6.74 -3.88 -13.93
C LEU A 41 5.86 -5.12 -14.14
N LEU A 42 4.72 -4.97 -14.81
CA LEU A 42 3.81 -6.09 -15.09
C LEU A 42 4.46 -7.22 -15.88
N SER A 43 5.36 -6.90 -16.81
CA SER A 43 6.07 -7.90 -17.61
C SER A 43 6.92 -8.86 -16.75
N VAL A 44 7.37 -8.40 -15.58
CA VAL A 44 8.09 -9.23 -14.60
C VAL A 44 7.16 -10.25 -13.91
N PHE A 45 5.84 -10.15 -14.07
CA PHE A 45 4.91 -11.13 -13.50
C PHE A 45 4.14 -11.91 -14.55
N LYS A 46 4.43 -11.69 -15.84
CA LYS A 46 3.72 -12.37 -16.93
C LYS A 46 3.95 -13.88 -16.85
N GLY A 47 2.86 -14.63 -16.67
CA GLY A 47 2.88 -16.10 -16.57
C GLY A 47 3.51 -16.62 -15.27
N ARG A 48 3.49 -15.79 -14.20
CA ARG A 48 3.99 -16.13 -12.87
C ARG A 48 2.87 -15.94 -11.85
N GLN A 49 2.91 -16.72 -10.79
CA GLN A 49 1.96 -16.59 -9.69
C GLN A 49 2.15 -15.26 -8.96
N ILE A 50 1.01 -14.62 -8.69
CA ILE A 50 0.92 -13.43 -7.83
C ILE A 50 -0.07 -13.80 -6.72
N ASP A 51 0.34 -13.57 -5.47
CA ASP A 51 -0.44 -13.97 -4.30
C ASP A 51 -1.38 -12.86 -3.81
N GLY A 52 -1.19 -11.63 -4.30
CA GLY A 52 -2.08 -10.52 -4.00
C GLY A 52 -1.85 -9.31 -4.90
N VAL A 53 -2.92 -8.57 -5.14
CA VAL A 53 -2.89 -7.27 -5.81
C VAL A 53 -3.54 -6.25 -4.90
N GLU A 54 -2.90 -5.11 -4.75
CA GLU A 54 -3.44 -3.95 -4.05
C GLU A 54 -3.50 -2.78 -5.02
N TRP A 55 -4.56 -1.99 -4.90
CA TRP A 55 -4.67 -0.69 -5.52
C TRP A 55 -4.72 0.40 -4.47
N SER A 56 -4.27 1.60 -4.85
CA SER A 56 -4.38 2.73 -3.95
C SER A 56 -4.47 4.06 -4.68
N MET A 57 -4.97 5.04 -3.94
CA MET A 57 -5.12 6.41 -4.41
C MET A 57 -4.67 7.37 -3.33
N LYS A 58 -3.75 8.28 -3.70
CA LYS A 58 -3.20 9.29 -2.80
C LYS A 58 -3.72 10.67 -3.16
N PHE A 59 -4.30 11.35 -2.18
CA PHE A 59 -4.76 12.72 -2.22
C PHE A 59 -3.74 13.59 -1.47
N SER A 60 -3.23 14.65 -2.10
CA SER A 60 -2.49 15.71 -1.41
C SER A 60 -2.65 17.05 -2.12
N ALA A 61 -2.15 18.12 -1.51
CA ALA A 61 -2.11 19.44 -2.16
C ALA A 61 -1.23 19.47 -3.43
N ALA A 62 -0.33 18.49 -3.59
CA ALA A 62 0.49 18.35 -4.79
C ALA A 62 -0.27 17.69 -5.96
N GLY A 63 -1.44 17.07 -5.71
CA GLY A 63 -2.24 16.43 -6.73
C GLY A 63 -2.88 15.11 -6.28
N LEU A 64 -3.64 14.52 -7.20
CA LEU A 64 -4.18 13.17 -7.10
C LEU A 64 -3.22 12.18 -7.77
N VAL A 65 -2.81 11.14 -7.04
CA VAL A 65 -2.01 10.04 -7.61
C VAL A 65 -2.82 8.75 -7.51
N GLY A 66 -3.53 8.43 -8.59
CA GLY A 66 -4.20 7.14 -8.80
C GLY A 66 -3.35 6.15 -9.63
N ASN A 67 -3.95 5.04 -10.09
CA ASN A 67 -3.24 3.91 -10.72
C ASN A 67 -1.99 3.44 -9.96
N ARG A 68 -1.98 3.60 -8.64
CA ARG A 68 -0.94 3.04 -7.79
C ARG A 68 -1.35 1.61 -7.54
N PHE A 69 -0.45 0.68 -7.84
CA PHE A 69 -0.72 -0.73 -7.64
C PHE A 69 0.50 -1.41 -7.05
N MET A 70 0.26 -2.53 -6.37
CA MET A 70 1.28 -3.34 -5.75
C MET A 70 0.97 -4.83 -5.98
N LEU A 71 2.00 -5.60 -6.32
CA LEU A 71 1.92 -7.03 -6.58
C LEU A 71 2.71 -7.78 -5.52
N GLY A 72 2.03 -8.65 -4.79
CA GLY A 72 2.60 -9.46 -3.72
C GLY A 72 2.98 -10.86 -4.20
N ILE A 73 4.13 -11.33 -3.75
CA ILE A 73 4.58 -12.71 -3.94
C ILE A 73 5.17 -13.25 -2.64
N GLN A 74 4.62 -14.36 -2.17
CA GLN A 74 5.08 -15.10 -1.00
C GLN A 74 6.40 -15.80 -1.29
N ARG A 75 7.19 -16.02 -0.23
CA ARG A 75 8.54 -16.57 -0.34
C ARG A 75 8.58 -17.90 -1.07
N GLU A 76 7.60 -18.76 -0.86
CA GLU A 76 7.47 -20.05 -1.56
C GLU A 76 7.43 -19.89 -3.08
N HIS A 77 6.92 -18.78 -3.63
CA HIS A 77 6.80 -18.54 -5.07
C HIS A 77 7.95 -17.70 -5.65
N TRP A 78 8.90 -17.22 -4.85
CA TRP A 78 10.02 -16.41 -5.35
C TRP A 78 10.89 -17.11 -6.39
N HIS A 79 10.92 -18.45 -6.39
CA HIS A 79 11.64 -19.25 -7.38
C HIS A 79 11.11 -19.06 -8.81
N GLN A 80 9.90 -18.52 -8.97
CA GLN A 80 9.30 -18.19 -10.27
C GLN A 80 9.86 -16.88 -10.85
N LEU A 81 10.46 -16.03 -10.01
CA LEU A 81 11.13 -14.80 -10.44
C LEU A 81 12.57 -15.09 -10.85
N ASP A 82 12.97 -14.50 -11.97
CA ASP A 82 14.38 -14.47 -12.36
C ASP A 82 15.12 -13.39 -11.56
N MET A 83 15.57 -13.74 -10.36
CA MET A 83 16.29 -12.84 -9.46
C MET A 83 17.61 -12.32 -10.06
N ALA A 84 18.20 -13.04 -11.04
CA ALA A 84 19.44 -12.62 -11.66
C ALA A 84 19.24 -11.43 -12.62
N THR A 85 18.06 -11.33 -13.26
CA THR A 85 17.76 -10.26 -14.21
C THR A 85 16.80 -9.20 -13.65
N LEU A 86 16.19 -9.45 -12.49
CA LEU A 86 15.18 -8.58 -11.88
C LEU A 86 15.65 -7.13 -11.68
N SER A 87 16.88 -6.94 -11.18
CA SER A 87 17.44 -5.60 -10.98
C SER A 87 17.55 -4.82 -12.29
N GLN A 88 17.97 -5.47 -13.37
CA GLN A 88 18.02 -4.88 -14.70
C GLN A 88 16.61 -4.65 -15.28
N ALA A 89 15.72 -5.64 -15.11
CA ALA A 89 14.35 -5.58 -15.60
C ALA A 89 13.58 -4.41 -15.02
N LEU A 90 13.79 -4.06 -13.75
CA LEU A 90 13.12 -2.95 -13.07
C LEU A 90 14.01 -1.71 -12.86
N ALA A 91 15.20 -1.68 -13.48
CA ALA A 91 16.17 -0.59 -13.35
C ALA A 91 16.46 -0.23 -11.87
N ILE A 92 16.62 -1.25 -11.03
CA ILE A 92 16.96 -1.12 -9.61
C ILE A 92 18.43 -0.69 -9.51
N PRO A 93 18.77 0.37 -8.77
CA PRO A 93 20.16 0.74 -8.52
C PRO A 93 20.90 -0.42 -7.84
N GLN A 94 22.11 -0.74 -8.30
CA GLN A 94 22.85 -1.92 -7.79
C GLN A 94 23.10 -1.86 -6.27
N SER A 95 23.37 -0.67 -5.72
CA SER A 95 23.51 -0.46 -4.28
C SER A 95 22.24 -0.81 -3.51
N LEU A 96 21.08 -0.46 -4.06
CA LEU A 96 19.78 -0.75 -3.49
C LEU A 96 19.45 -2.24 -3.61
N TRP A 97 19.77 -2.85 -4.75
CA TRP A 97 19.55 -4.28 -4.98
C TRP A 97 20.34 -5.16 -4.01
N MET A 98 21.59 -4.82 -3.71
CA MET A 98 22.38 -5.55 -2.70
C MET A 98 21.70 -5.51 -1.31
N ARG A 99 21.11 -4.38 -0.91
CA ARG A 99 20.37 -4.27 0.35
C ARG A 99 19.09 -5.10 0.32
N VAL A 100 18.34 -5.04 -0.77
CA VAL A 100 17.15 -5.90 -0.97
C VAL A 100 17.52 -7.36 -0.81
N GLN A 101 18.60 -7.84 -1.45
CA GLN A 101 19.04 -9.23 -1.35
C GLN A 101 19.45 -9.64 0.07
N GLN A 102 20.10 -8.74 0.83
CA GLN A 102 20.45 -8.99 2.23
C GLN A 102 19.19 -9.14 3.09
N ASP A 103 18.23 -8.23 2.95
CA ASP A 103 17.02 -8.23 3.78
C ASP A 103 16.02 -9.32 3.36
N MET A 104 16.08 -9.81 2.13
CA MET A 104 15.26 -10.93 1.63
C MET A 104 15.43 -12.20 2.47
N GLU A 105 16.58 -12.42 3.10
CA GLU A 105 16.81 -13.59 3.94
C GLU A 105 15.80 -13.69 5.08
N HIS A 106 15.35 -12.54 5.60
CA HIS A 106 14.40 -12.43 6.71
C HIS A 106 12.95 -12.25 6.27
N ALA A 107 12.69 -11.98 4.99
CA ALA A 107 11.36 -11.68 4.49
C ALA A 107 10.55 -12.94 4.17
N ARG A 108 9.26 -12.90 4.50
CA ARG A 108 8.26 -13.92 4.17
C ARG A 108 7.51 -13.62 2.88
N ALA A 109 7.50 -12.36 2.46
CA ALA A 109 6.83 -11.90 1.24
C ALA A 109 7.56 -10.68 0.67
N MET A 110 7.42 -10.50 -0.64
CA MET A 110 7.93 -9.36 -1.37
C MET A 110 6.78 -8.70 -2.13
N PHE A 111 6.76 -7.38 -2.17
CA PHE A 111 5.76 -6.64 -2.91
C PHE A 111 6.41 -5.63 -3.84
N PHE A 112 5.95 -5.58 -5.08
CA PHE A 112 6.44 -4.67 -6.10
C PHE A 112 5.38 -3.65 -6.41
N ALA A 113 5.67 -2.38 -6.16
CA ALA A 113 4.71 -1.30 -6.36
C ALA A 113 5.16 -0.32 -7.42
N TYR A 114 4.19 0.21 -8.15
CA TYR A 114 4.36 1.34 -9.06
C TYR A 114 3.52 2.52 -8.60
N GLU A 115 4.10 3.72 -8.69
CA GLU A 115 3.43 4.98 -8.44
C GLU A 115 3.70 5.95 -9.60
N PRO A 116 2.67 6.44 -10.31
CA PRO A 116 2.84 7.33 -11.46
C PRO A 116 3.15 8.78 -11.07
N ASP A 117 4.21 8.97 -10.29
CA ASP A 117 4.75 10.27 -9.89
C ASP A 117 5.86 10.72 -10.87
N GLY A 118 5.59 11.75 -11.67
CA GLY A 118 6.48 12.19 -12.77
C GLY A 118 6.29 11.42 -14.08
N ALA A 119 7.25 11.55 -15.01
CA ALA A 119 7.16 10.94 -16.35
C ALA A 119 7.38 9.42 -16.30
N ALA A 120 8.39 8.98 -15.56
CA ALA A 120 8.73 7.57 -15.38
C ALA A 120 8.03 6.89 -14.20
N GLY A 121 7.40 7.68 -13.31
CA GLY A 121 6.92 7.18 -12.05
C GLY A 121 8.05 6.80 -11.08
N THR A 122 7.66 6.07 -10.05
CA THR A 122 8.56 5.51 -9.04
C THR A 122 8.20 4.04 -8.82
N TYR A 123 9.22 3.20 -8.67
CA TYR A 123 9.05 1.84 -8.17
C TYR A 123 9.38 1.72 -6.70
N ARG A 124 8.77 0.70 -6.08
CA ARG A 124 9.13 0.23 -4.75
C ARG A 124 9.19 -1.28 -4.69
N ILE A 125 10.11 -1.79 -3.87
CA ILE A 125 10.05 -3.15 -3.33
C ILE A 125 9.75 -3.04 -1.85
N TYR A 126 8.78 -3.77 -1.35
CA TYR A 126 8.56 -3.96 0.07
C TYR A 126 8.95 -5.39 0.44
N LEU A 127 9.74 -5.53 1.49
CA LEU A 127 10.05 -6.81 2.11
C LEU A 127 9.30 -6.88 3.43
N GLU A 128 8.42 -7.87 3.57
CA GLU A 128 7.66 -8.08 4.79
C GLU A 128 8.30 -9.21 5.61
N PHE A 129 8.69 -8.90 6.85
CA PHE A 129 9.24 -9.85 7.81
C PHE A 129 8.13 -10.49 8.66
N MET A 130 7.13 -9.67 9.05
CA MET A 130 5.99 -9.98 9.93
C MET A 130 6.36 -10.58 11.29
N PRO A 131 6.16 -9.85 12.41
CA PRO A 131 6.38 -10.42 13.73
C PRO A 131 5.33 -11.48 14.08
N THR A 132 5.69 -12.43 14.95
CA THR A 132 4.68 -13.35 15.51
C THR A 132 3.70 -12.59 16.41
N PRO A 133 2.42 -12.99 16.47
CA PRO A 133 1.45 -12.36 17.37
C PRO A 133 1.89 -12.38 18.84
N GLU A 134 2.56 -13.45 19.28
CA GLU A 134 3.09 -13.57 20.64
C GLU A 134 4.19 -12.54 20.92
N ALA A 135 5.19 -12.44 20.04
CA ALA A 135 6.28 -11.48 20.20
C ALA A 135 5.76 -10.04 20.12
N LEU A 136 4.82 -9.77 19.20
CA LEU A 136 4.23 -8.44 19.06
C LEU A 136 3.44 -8.04 20.30
N ARG A 137 2.69 -8.97 20.91
CA ARG A 137 2.01 -8.75 22.20
C ARG A 137 3.00 -8.49 23.34
N GLN A 138 4.10 -9.23 23.38
CA GLN A 138 5.10 -9.12 24.45
C GLN A 138 5.89 -7.81 24.37
N HIS A 139 6.28 -7.39 23.16
CA HIS A 139 7.16 -6.24 22.95
C HIS A 139 6.40 -4.95 22.59
N GLY A 140 5.12 -5.04 22.25
CA GLY A 140 4.24 -3.92 21.91
C GLY A 140 4.50 -3.32 20.53
N VAL A 141 5.75 -3.23 20.08
CA VAL A 141 6.12 -2.75 18.74
C VAL A 141 7.27 -3.56 18.19
N LEU A 142 7.14 -4.05 16.96
CA LEU A 142 8.19 -4.82 16.29
C LEU A 142 8.36 -4.40 14.82
N PRO A 143 9.55 -4.62 14.23
CA PRO A 143 9.74 -4.45 12.79
C PRO A 143 8.73 -5.28 11.99
N LEU A 144 8.09 -4.66 11.02
CA LEU A 144 7.18 -5.30 10.07
C LEU A 144 7.88 -5.60 8.75
N GLY A 145 8.73 -4.67 8.28
CA GLY A 145 9.34 -4.76 6.97
C GLY A 145 10.09 -3.51 6.56
N CYS A 146 10.63 -3.53 5.35
CA CYS A 146 11.35 -2.42 4.73
C CYS A 146 10.80 -2.14 3.33
N GLY A 147 10.82 -0.87 2.91
CA GLY A 147 10.46 -0.43 1.56
C GLY A 147 11.64 0.27 0.90
N TYR A 148 12.00 -0.14 -0.31
CA TYR A 148 13.09 0.40 -1.11
C TYR A 148 12.49 1.14 -2.29
N LYS A 149 12.68 2.47 -2.38
CA LYS A 149 12.08 3.35 -3.39
C LYS A 149 13.16 3.86 -4.34
N TRP A 150 12.93 3.81 -5.66
CA TRP A 150 13.84 4.37 -6.66
C TRP A 150 13.12 4.93 -7.88
N HIS A 151 13.82 5.82 -8.59
CA HIS A 151 13.35 6.36 -9.87
C HIS A 151 13.95 5.54 -11.02
N PRO A 152 13.15 4.79 -11.79
CA PRO A 152 13.69 3.82 -12.74
C PRO A 152 14.35 4.47 -13.97
N ALA A 153 13.95 5.70 -14.35
CA ALA A 153 14.57 6.42 -15.46
C ALA A 153 15.97 6.97 -15.13
N THR A 154 16.22 7.36 -13.88
CA THR A 154 17.51 7.91 -13.45
C THR A 154 18.37 6.91 -12.68
N GLN A 155 17.79 5.75 -12.32
CA GLN A 155 18.41 4.75 -11.43
C GLN A 155 18.94 5.38 -10.13
N GLN A 156 18.23 6.38 -9.62
CA GLN A 156 18.55 7.00 -8.35
C GLN A 156 17.72 6.38 -7.25
N GLU A 157 18.39 6.01 -6.16
CA GLU A 157 17.74 5.70 -4.89
C GLU A 157 16.97 6.95 -4.43
N ALA A 158 15.68 6.76 -4.14
CA ALA A 158 14.83 7.81 -3.63
C ALA A 158 14.61 7.67 -2.11
N ALA A 159 14.59 6.44 -1.59
CA ALA A 159 14.39 6.18 -0.18
C ALA A 159 14.63 4.73 0.23
N ILE A 160 14.89 4.56 1.52
CA ILE A 160 14.63 3.31 2.26
C ILE A 160 13.76 3.67 3.47
N THR A 161 12.66 2.96 3.64
CA THR A 161 11.68 3.19 4.70
C THR A 161 11.57 1.93 5.56
N ALA A 162 11.72 2.04 6.88
CA ALA A 162 11.43 0.96 7.81
C ALA A 162 9.98 1.08 8.30
N TYR A 163 9.29 -0.05 8.38
CA TYR A 163 7.93 -0.14 8.89
C TYR A 163 7.92 -0.93 10.18
N ARG A 164 7.24 -0.42 11.20
CA ARG A 164 7.06 -1.07 12.50
C ARG A 164 5.57 -1.30 12.72
N MET A 165 5.21 -2.48 13.20
CA MET A 165 3.84 -2.80 13.59
C MET A 165 3.69 -2.60 15.09
N ARG A 166 2.64 -1.89 15.49
CA ARG A 166 2.25 -1.72 16.89
C ARG A 166 1.07 -2.62 17.24
N TYR A 167 1.20 -3.27 18.39
CA TYR A 167 0.10 -3.94 19.06
C TYR A 167 -0.78 -2.95 19.81
N LEU A 168 -2.08 -3.01 19.57
CA LEU A 168 -3.10 -2.22 20.27
C LEU A 168 -4.16 -3.21 20.74
N ALA A 169 -4.16 -3.52 22.04
CA ALA A 169 -4.88 -4.67 22.58
C ALA A 169 -6.41 -4.55 22.50
N GLU A 170 -6.93 -3.32 22.45
CA GLU A 170 -8.35 -3.03 22.53
C GLU A 170 -8.67 -1.69 21.85
N ARG A 171 -9.96 -1.44 21.64
CA ARG A 171 -10.47 -0.21 21.02
C ARG A 171 -9.95 1.07 21.69
N ALA A 172 -9.97 1.14 23.02
CA ALA A 172 -9.51 2.32 23.74
C ALA A 172 -8.03 2.62 23.47
N ALA A 173 -7.18 1.59 23.41
CA ALA A 173 -5.76 1.74 23.05
C ALA A 173 -5.60 2.19 21.59
N PHE A 174 -6.41 1.64 20.68
CA PHE A 174 -6.43 2.04 19.27
C PHE A 174 -6.78 3.52 19.11
N ASP A 175 -7.89 3.96 19.71
CA ASP A 175 -8.36 5.35 19.63
C ASP A 175 -7.35 6.31 20.25
N ALA A 176 -6.82 5.98 21.44
CA ALA A 176 -5.81 6.81 22.11
C ALA A 176 -4.52 6.95 21.30
N HIS A 177 -4.18 5.94 20.49
CA HIS A 177 -3.00 5.96 19.64
C HIS A 177 -3.24 6.68 18.30
N LEU A 178 -4.43 6.54 17.72
CA LEU A 178 -4.80 7.14 16.45
C LEU A 178 -5.11 8.64 16.60
N ALA A 179 -5.83 9.04 17.64
CA ALA A 179 -6.28 10.42 17.87
C ALA A 179 -5.17 11.49 17.75
N PRO A 180 -4.00 11.38 18.41
CA PRO A 180 -2.95 12.39 18.29
C PRO A 180 -2.36 12.50 16.87
N ARG A 181 -2.47 11.47 16.03
CA ARG A 181 -2.01 11.51 14.63
C ARG A 181 -3.03 12.19 13.74
N LEU A 182 -4.32 11.91 13.96
CA LEU A 182 -5.40 12.61 13.28
C LEU A 182 -5.42 14.10 13.65
N ALA A 183 -5.13 14.44 14.91
CA ALA A 183 -5.04 15.83 15.37
C ALA A 183 -3.92 16.64 14.69
N LYS A 184 -2.87 15.99 14.16
CA LYS A 184 -1.81 16.66 13.38
C LYS A 184 -2.27 17.08 11.98
N LEU A 185 -3.37 16.53 11.48
CA LEU A 185 -3.95 16.94 10.20
C LEU A 185 -4.64 18.31 10.36
N ALA A 186 -4.03 19.33 9.80
CA ALA A 186 -4.49 20.70 9.69
C ALA A 186 -5.69 20.83 8.77
N ASN A 187 -5.78 20.06 7.68
CA ASN A 187 -6.98 20.02 6.85
C ASN A 187 -8.11 19.25 7.59
N PRO A 188 -9.19 19.92 7.99
CA PRO A 188 -10.26 19.30 8.77
C PRO A 188 -11.03 18.24 7.98
N VAL A 189 -11.10 18.34 6.65
CA VAL A 189 -11.80 17.36 5.81
C VAL A 189 -11.03 16.05 5.73
N LEU A 190 -9.70 16.11 5.54
CA LEU A 190 -8.85 14.92 5.58
C LEU A 190 -8.97 14.21 6.92
N ARG A 191 -8.92 14.98 8.02
CA ARG A 191 -9.09 14.46 9.38
C ARG A 191 -10.43 13.76 9.55
N GLN A 192 -11.54 14.43 9.24
CA GLN A 192 -12.90 13.87 9.40
C GLN A 192 -13.12 12.61 8.57
N VAL A 193 -12.59 12.56 7.35
CA VAL A 193 -12.73 11.37 6.49
C VAL A 193 -11.88 10.21 7.00
N ALA A 194 -10.66 10.47 7.46
CA ALA A 194 -9.82 9.45 8.10
C ALA A 194 -10.47 8.91 9.39
N GLU A 195 -11.02 9.79 10.24
CA GLU A 195 -11.79 9.45 11.45
C GLU A 195 -12.97 8.55 11.11
N ARG A 196 -13.77 8.94 10.10
CA ARG A 196 -14.96 8.18 9.68
C ARG A 196 -14.59 6.78 9.18
N ILE A 197 -13.59 6.65 8.32
CA ILE A 197 -13.15 5.34 7.80
C ILE A 197 -12.70 4.45 8.96
N ALA A 198 -11.88 4.98 9.88
CA ALA A 198 -11.42 4.22 11.03
C ALA A 198 -12.57 3.83 11.98
N GLN A 199 -13.54 4.72 12.19
CA GLN A 199 -14.72 4.44 13.00
C GLN A 199 -15.55 3.31 12.40
N GLU A 200 -15.91 3.40 11.11
CA GLU A 200 -16.69 2.37 10.42
C GLU A 200 -15.98 1.01 10.48
N ALA A 201 -14.65 0.98 10.29
CA ALA A 201 -13.85 -0.23 10.42
C ALA A 201 -14.01 -0.87 11.81
N CYS A 202 -13.93 -0.05 12.86
CA CYS A 202 -14.05 -0.53 14.25
C CYS A 202 -15.48 -0.93 14.63
N GLU A 203 -16.49 -0.48 13.89
CA GLU A 203 -17.89 -0.91 14.07
C GLU A 203 -18.13 -2.31 13.49
N GLN A 204 -17.33 -2.71 12.49
CA GLN A 204 -17.46 -4.01 11.83
C GLN A 204 -16.50 -5.08 12.34
N ALA A 205 -15.33 -4.69 12.87
CA ALA A 205 -14.28 -5.61 13.26
C ALA A 205 -13.56 -5.18 14.55
N ASP A 206 -12.97 -6.14 15.25
CA ASP A 206 -12.18 -5.88 16.45
C ASP A 206 -10.85 -5.19 16.09
N PRO A 207 -10.60 -3.96 16.59
CA PRO A 207 -9.36 -3.24 16.33
C PRO A 207 -8.10 -3.95 16.84
N SER A 208 -8.23 -4.93 17.75
CA SER A 208 -7.10 -5.77 18.17
C SER A 208 -6.50 -6.59 17.02
N GLY A 209 -7.29 -6.83 15.97
CA GLY A 209 -6.86 -7.50 14.73
C GLY A 209 -6.26 -6.55 13.69
N PHE A 210 -6.36 -5.23 13.85
CA PHE A 210 -5.85 -4.27 12.88
C PHE A 210 -4.32 -4.22 12.90
N MET A 211 -3.73 -3.86 11.76
CA MET A 211 -2.31 -3.55 11.70
C MET A 211 -2.13 -2.05 11.76
N PHE A 212 -1.58 -1.55 12.87
CA PHE A 212 -1.16 -0.16 12.97
C PHE A 212 0.33 -0.06 12.63
N LEU A 213 0.63 0.58 11.50
CA LEU A 213 1.98 0.72 10.98
C LEU A 213 2.51 2.11 11.31
N GLU A 214 3.67 2.13 11.96
CA GLU A 214 4.50 3.30 12.17
C GLU A 214 5.61 3.31 11.13
N VAL A 215 5.78 4.46 10.49
CA VAL A 215 6.81 4.66 9.47
C VAL A 215 8.01 5.34 10.12
N ASP A 216 9.17 4.71 9.97
CA ASP A 216 10.45 5.29 10.34
C ASP A 216 11.30 5.42 9.07
N GLU A 217 11.68 6.65 8.75
CA GLU A 217 12.43 6.96 7.54
C GLU A 217 13.53 7.95 7.93
N ALA A 218 14.73 7.40 8.14
CA ALA A 218 15.89 8.13 8.61
C ALA A 218 16.10 9.43 7.82
N ASP A 219 16.41 10.51 8.54
CA ASP A 219 16.72 11.83 7.98
C ASP A 219 15.58 12.51 7.21
N THR A 220 14.32 12.10 7.42
CA THR A 220 13.16 12.76 6.80
C THR A 220 12.21 13.37 7.80
N ARG A 221 11.46 14.39 7.35
CA ARG A 221 10.35 15.00 8.11
C ARG A 221 9.03 14.23 7.97
N ARG A 222 9.07 13.01 7.41
CA ARG A 222 7.86 12.23 7.15
C ARG A 222 7.26 11.81 8.49
N ASP A 223 6.01 12.19 8.71
CA ASP A 223 5.23 11.82 9.88
C ASP A 223 3.88 11.31 9.39
N SER A 224 3.79 10.00 9.21
CA SER A 224 2.61 9.34 8.66
C SER A 224 2.37 8.01 9.34
N PHE A 225 1.11 7.59 9.34
CA PHE A 225 0.70 6.28 9.81
C PHE A 225 -0.08 5.56 8.71
N THR A 226 -0.14 4.23 8.81
CA THR A 226 -1.02 3.39 8.00
C THR A 226 -1.79 2.46 8.93
N VAL A 227 -3.08 2.26 8.69
CA VAL A 227 -3.89 1.27 9.39
C VAL A 227 -4.51 0.33 8.37
N THR A 228 -4.23 -0.97 8.50
CA THR A 228 -4.91 -2.03 7.75
C THR A 228 -6.04 -2.60 8.59
N PHE A 229 -7.27 -2.49 8.09
CA PHE A 229 -8.52 -2.83 8.77
C PHE A 229 -8.90 -4.30 8.58
N ARG A 230 -8.10 -5.21 9.14
CA ARG A 230 -8.34 -6.66 8.99
C ARG A 230 -9.71 -7.06 9.53
N GLY A 231 -10.50 -7.72 8.69
CA GLY A 231 -11.82 -8.25 9.06
C GLY A 231 -12.97 -7.25 8.92
N ALA A 232 -12.71 -6.00 8.52
CA ALA A 232 -13.76 -5.05 8.17
C ALA A 232 -14.06 -5.11 6.66
N ASP A 233 -15.34 -5.07 6.29
CA ASP A 233 -15.77 -4.94 4.89
C ASP A 233 -16.25 -3.51 4.65
N LEU A 234 -15.40 -2.71 4.01
CA LEU A 234 -15.64 -1.30 3.78
C LEU A 234 -15.88 -1.04 2.29
N PRO A 235 -17.07 -1.30 1.73
CA PRO A 235 -17.33 -1.09 0.31
C PRO A 235 -16.88 0.29 -0.15
N LEU A 236 -15.96 0.35 -1.12
CA LEU A 236 -15.36 1.58 -1.63
C LEU A 236 -16.43 2.60 -2.04
N ARG A 237 -17.51 2.10 -2.67
CA ARG A 237 -18.68 2.87 -3.08
C ARG A 237 -19.29 3.73 -1.97
N ALA A 238 -19.28 3.24 -0.73
CA ALA A 238 -19.87 3.92 0.42
C ALA A 238 -19.05 5.16 0.83
N PHE A 239 -17.76 5.17 0.49
CA PHE A 239 -16.82 6.23 0.82
C PHE A 239 -16.52 7.17 -0.36
N ILE A 240 -17.00 6.87 -1.58
CA ILE A 240 -16.81 7.78 -2.73
C ILE A 240 -17.24 9.23 -2.40
N PRO A 241 -18.41 9.50 -1.80
CA PRO A 241 -18.77 10.87 -1.43
C PRO A 241 -17.76 11.53 -0.49
N ASP A 242 -17.18 10.78 0.45
CA ASP A 242 -16.16 11.28 1.37
C ASP A 242 -14.84 11.58 0.64
N LEU A 243 -14.44 10.72 -0.29
CA LEU A 243 -13.24 10.92 -1.11
C LEU A 243 -13.38 12.12 -2.06
N LEU A 244 -14.58 12.40 -2.57
CA LEU A 244 -14.87 13.63 -3.32
C LEU A 244 -14.76 14.88 -2.43
N ARG A 245 -15.21 14.81 -1.16
CA ARG A 245 -15.01 15.91 -0.21
C ARG A 245 -13.53 16.16 0.05
N VAL A 246 -12.72 15.11 0.19
CA VAL A 246 -11.25 15.22 0.31
C VAL A 246 -10.68 15.94 -0.91
N ALA A 247 -11.06 15.51 -2.12
CA ALA A 247 -10.60 16.12 -3.36
C ALA A 247 -10.96 17.61 -3.45
N ALA A 248 -12.22 17.96 -3.18
CA ALA A 248 -12.66 19.35 -3.16
C ALA A 248 -11.88 20.21 -2.15
N SER A 249 -11.59 19.66 -0.96
CA SER A 249 -10.80 20.35 0.08
C SER A 249 -9.34 20.61 -0.32
N LEU A 250 -8.84 19.88 -1.32
CA LEU A 250 -7.49 19.99 -1.89
C LEU A 250 -7.49 20.66 -3.27
N ALA A 251 -8.63 21.21 -3.71
CA ALA A 251 -8.82 21.79 -5.04
C ALA A 251 -8.51 20.82 -6.20
N LEU A 252 -8.76 19.52 -6.00
CA LEU A 252 -8.61 18.48 -7.01
C LEU A 252 -9.94 18.30 -7.78
N ALA A 253 -9.85 17.92 -9.05
CA ALA A 253 -11.03 17.74 -9.88
C ALA A 253 -11.79 16.45 -9.52
N GLU A 254 -13.08 16.57 -9.19
CA GLU A 254 -13.95 15.43 -8.87
C GLU A 254 -13.98 14.39 -10.01
N SER A 255 -13.96 14.85 -11.27
CA SER A 255 -13.95 13.99 -12.44
C SER A 255 -12.71 13.09 -12.51
N GLU A 256 -11.56 13.55 -12.00
CA GLU A 256 -10.35 12.73 -11.95
C GLU A 256 -10.51 11.61 -10.93
N VAL A 257 -11.03 11.92 -9.73
CA VAL A 257 -11.30 10.94 -8.67
C VAL A 257 -12.27 9.87 -9.14
N LEU A 258 -13.41 10.28 -9.69
CA LEU A 258 -14.41 9.36 -10.24
C LEU A 258 -13.84 8.54 -11.40
N GLY A 259 -12.99 9.16 -12.22
CA GLY A 259 -12.30 8.50 -13.32
C GLY A 259 -11.45 7.32 -12.87
N PHE A 260 -10.92 7.35 -11.64
CA PHE A 260 -10.19 6.23 -11.04
C PHE A 260 -11.09 5.23 -10.28
N LEU A 261 -12.04 5.72 -9.48
CA LEU A 261 -12.80 4.86 -8.56
C LEU A 261 -13.89 4.05 -9.26
N LEU A 262 -14.62 4.64 -10.23
CA LEU A 262 -15.78 3.99 -10.84
C LEU A 262 -15.44 2.77 -11.71
N PRO A 263 -14.38 2.77 -12.53
CA PRO A 263 -14.00 1.59 -13.33
C PRO A 263 -13.56 0.40 -12.47
N ASP A 264 -13.17 0.69 -11.24
CA ASP A 264 -12.62 -0.29 -10.33
C ASP A 264 -13.71 -1.01 -9.54
N GLU A 265 -14.93 -0.49 -9.42
CA GLU A 265 -16.01 -1.12 -8.64
C GLU A 265 -16.50 -2.49 -9.16
N PRO A 266 -16.96 -3.39 -8.27
CA PRO A 266 -17.01 -3.27 -6.81
C PRO A 266 -15.68 -3.63 -6.14
N ARG A 267 -15.30 -2.89 -5.09
CA ARG A 267 -14.09 -3.09 -4.27
C ARG A 267 -14.34 -2.74 -2.82
N SER A 268 -13.48 -3.19 -1.92
CA SER A 268 -13.51 -2.80 -0.51
C SER A 268 -12.24 -2.05 -0.12
N LEU A 269 -12.41 -0.94 0.60
CA LEU A 269 -11.32 -0.29 1.31
C LEU A 269 -10.81 -1.27 2.36
N TYR A 270 -9.50 -1.43 2.43
CA TYR A 270 -8.92 -2.37 3.39
C TYR A 270 -7.78 -1.72 4.20
N SER A 271 -7.24 -0.58 3.73
CA SER A 271 -6.23 0.19 4.48
C SER A 271 -6.33 1.69 4.20
N LEU A 272 -5.85 2.48 5.16
CA LEU A 272 -5.76 3.93 5.11
C LEU A 272 -4.38 4.37 5.56
N ALA A 273 -3.75 5.29 4.84
CA ALA A 273 -2.59 6.02 5.33
C ALA A 273 -2.84 7.53 5.33
N ALA A 274 -2.36 8.23 6.35
CA ALA A 274 -2.45 9.68 6.41
C ALA A 274 -1.29 10.29 7.20
N GLY A 275 -1.07 11.58 7.01
CA GLY A 275 -0.03 12.35 7.69
C GLY A 275 0.62 13.37 6.77
N ALA A 276 1.83 13.78 7.11
CA ALA A 276 2.64 14.69 6.30
C ALA A 276 3.70 13.92 5.49
N ALA A 277 3.77 14.23 4.19
CA ALA A 277 4.82 13.75 3.32
C ALA A 277 6.12 14.57 3.50
N ARG A 278 7.20 14.19 2.80
CA ARG A 278 8.52 14.85 2.92
C ARG A 278 8.53 16.31 2.52
N ASP A 279 7.66 16.67 1.59
CA ASP A 279 7.42 18.05 1.13
C ASP A 279 6.66 18.90 2.16
N GLY A 280 6.24 18.28 3.27
CA GLY A 280 5.46 18.91 4.34
C GLY A 280 3.97 18.99 4.03
N HIS A 281 3.52 18.52 2.86
CA HIS A 281 2.11 18.51 2.52
C HIS A 281 1.41 17.31 3.14
N GLU A 282 0.21 17.57 3.64
CA GLU A 282 -0.68 16.54 4.15
C GLU A 282 -1.16 15.66 3.01
N PHE A 283 -1.35 14.38 3.33
CA PHE A 283 -1.94 13.44 2.41
C PHE A 283 -2.90 12.49 3.11
N LEU A 284 -3.82 11.96 2.31
CA LEU A 284 -4.63 10.81 2.64
C LEU A 284 -4.47 9.80 1.50
N THR A 285 -4.22 8.55 1.83
CA THR A 285 -4.13 7.44 0.87
C THR A 285 -5.12 6.39 1.28
N VAL A 286 -5.99 6.01 0.36
CA VAL A 286 -6.85 4.83 0.52
C VAL A 286 -6.30 3.67 -0.29
N TYR A 287 -6.45 2.48 0.27
CA TYR A 287 -6.04 1.21 -0.32
C TYR A 287 -7.26 0.31 -0.44
N TYR A 288 -7.42 -0.33 -1.58
CA TYR A 288 -8.58 -1.14 -1.90
C TYR A 288 -8.20 -2.39 -2.69
N ASP A 289 -9.01 -3.44 -2.57
CA ASP A 289 -8.84 -4.76 -3.18
C ASP A 289 -9.80 -5.03 -4.35
#